data_AF-A0A3A2Z7S9-F1
#
_entry.id   AF-A0A3A2Z7S9-F1
#
_cell.length_a   1.000
_cell.length_b   1.000
_cell.length_c   1.000
_cell.angle_alpha   90.00
_cell.angle_beta   90.00
_cell.angle_gamma   90.00
#
_symmetry.space_group_name_H-M   'P 1'
#
loop_
_entity.id
_entity.type
_entity.pdbx_description
1 polymer ?
#
loop_
_entity_poly.entity_id
_entity_poly.type
_entity_poly.pdbx_seq_one_letter_code
_entity_poly.pdbx_strand_id
1 'polypeptide(L)'
;MSAFPTPTGNPSDPSLTSHGVTQSLELAAHLSSPDFHPKPFRIYSSPFYRCLQTIQPSVERLKAGAKSGEISVEEGVDLDVRVEDGIGEWFGPTSYFTHPSPSPPSELASHFPTLFHPSTPEAEYTPHVLPSRQGESIAELHDRVATAVAGIIADVDAEITQVESSQRPEDRTSKAILLVSHAAPLIAIGRALTGNMPEDSGEEDFNVFTAGLSKFVRRARGSGNGVGDGGKGEERLAPGTKILRRGTAVPDWQ
;
A
#
# COMPACT_ATOMS: atom_id res chain seq x y z
N MET A 1 17.50 -9.60 28.58
CA MET A 1 17.85 -10.21 27.28
C MET A 1 16.77 -11.21 26.92
N SER A 2 15.73 -10.74 26.24
CA SER A 2 14.81 -11.59 25.49
C SER A 2 14.31 -10.71 24.37
N ALA A 3 14.88 -10.88 23.19
CA ALA A 3 14.37 -10.32 21.95
C ALA A 3 14.78 -11.33 20.88
N PHE A 4 13.81 -12.07 20.37
CA PHE A 4 14.03 -12.87 19.16
C PHE A 4 14.58 -11.91 18.09
N PRO A 5 15.74 -12.19 17.48
CA PRO A 5 16.32 -11.31 16.49
C PRO A 5 15.34 -11.15 15.32
N THR A 6 15.02 -9.91 14.97
CA THR A 6 14.25 -9.62 13.77
C THR A 6 15.19 -9.58 12.56
N PRO A 7 14.73 -9.95 11.35
CA PRO A 7 15.60 -10.03 10.18
C PRO A 7 16.33 -8.72 9.84
N THR A 8 15.67 -7.60 10.09
CA THR A 8 16.15 -6.23 9.86
C THR A 8 16.79 -5.58 11.10
N GLY A 9 16.80 -6.26 12.24
CA GLY A 9 17.19 -5.67 13.53
C GLY A 9 16.21 -4.64 14.09
N ASN A 10 15.13 -4.30 13.37
CA ASN A 10 14.05 -3.45 13.87
C ASN A 10 13.17 -4.25 14.86
N PRO A 11 13.07 -3.86 16.15
CA PRO A 11 12.36 -4.64 17.16
C PRO A 11 10.84 -4.65 16.98
N SER A 12 10.29 -3.74 16.18
CA SER A 12 8.86 -3.66 15.85
C SER A 12 8.53 -4.34 14.52
N ASP A 13 9.48 -5.09 13.94
CA ASP A 13 9.35 -5.72 12.64
C ASP A 13 9.68 -7.23 12.65
N PRO A 14 8.88 -8.05 13.37
CA PRO A 14 9.06 -9.49 13.38
C PRO A 14 8.72 -10.12 12.02
N SER A 15 9.30 -11.30 11.74
CA SER A 15 8.84 -12.16 10.66
C SER A 15 7.48 -12.80 10.96
N LEU A 16 6.83 -13.32 9.92
CA LEU A 16 5.61 -14.10 10.05
C LEU A 16 5.84 -15.37 10.88
N THR A 17 4.80 -15.77 11.62
CA THR A 17 4.73 -17.09 12.23
C THR A 17 4.60 -18.17 11.14
N SER A 18 4.80 -19.45 11.49
CA SER A 18 4.58 -20.56 10.55
C SER A 18 3.17 -20.57 9.97
N HIS A 19 2.16 -20.28 10.80
CA HIS A 19 0.78 -20.15 10.34
C HIS A 19 0.60 -18.94 9.41
N GLY A 20 1.23 -17.80 9.71
CA GLY A 20 1.23 -16.63 8.82
C GLY A 20 1.86 -16.91 7.45
N VAL A 21 2.91 -17.75 7.39
CA VAL A 21 3.49 -18.21 6.12
C VAL A 21 2.53 -19.11 5.35
N THR A 22 1.76 -19.98 6.02
CA THR A 22 0.70 -20.75 5.34
C THR A 22 -0.36 -19.82 4.76
N GLN A 23 -0.82 -18.83 5.53
CA GLN A 23 -1.80 -17.86 5.07
C GLN A 23 -1.31 -17.02 3.87
N SER A 24 -0.02 -16.67 3.81
CA SER A 24 0.53 -15.96 2.65
C SER A 24 0.55 -16.80 1.37
N LEU A 25 0.76 -18.11 1.49
CA LEU A 25 0.67 -19.05 0.37
C LEU A 25 -0.79 -19.23 -0.11
N GLU A 26 -1.75 -19.27 0.81
CA GLU A 26 -3.18 -19.33 0.49
C GLU A 26 -3.64 -18.06 -0.24
N LEU A 27 -3.20 -16.88 0.25
CA LEU A 27 -3.45 -15.61 -0.43
C LEU A 27 -2.85 -15.61 -1.84
N ALA A 28 -1.63 -16.14 -2.03
CA ALA A 28 -1.01 -16.26 -3.35
C ALA A 28 -1.78 -17.17 -4.30
N ALA A 29 -2.28 -18.30 -3.80
CA ALA A 29 -3.14 -19.19 -4.58
C ALA A 29 -4.43 -18.47 -5.02
N HIS A 30 -5.04 -17.69 -4.12
CA HIS A 30 -6.23 -16.91 -4.43
C HIS A 30 -5.95 -15.82 -5.48
N LEU A 31 -4.96 -14.96 -5.26
CA LEU A 31 -4.64 -13.83 -6.15
C LEU A 31 -4.20 -14.26 -7.56
N SER A 32 -3.60 -15.43 -7.69
CA SER A 32 -3.18 -16.00 -8.98
C SER A 32 -4.24 -16.87 -9.66
N SER A 33 -5.35 -17.20 -8.97
CA SER A 33 -6.42 -18.04 -9.52
C SER A 33 -7.09 -17.41 -10.75
N PRO A 34 -7.64 -18.19 -11.70
CA PRO A 34 -8.37 -17.64 -12.85
C PRO A 34 -9.54 -16.72 -12.48
N ASP A 35 -10.20 -16.98 -11.35
CA ASP A 35 -11.39 -16.24 -10.91
C ASP A 35 -11.07 -14.87 -10.30
N PHE A 36 -9.82 -14.66 -9.86
CA PHE A 36 -9.41 -13.37 -9.30
C PHE A 36 -9.07 -12.38 -10.41
N HIS A 37 -9.99 -11.45 -10.70
CA HIS A 37 -9.79 -10.42 -11.72
C HIS A 37 -10.33 -9.02 -11.29
N PRO A 38 -9.78 -7.93 -11.87
CA PRO A 38 -8.55 -7.90 -12.67
C PRO A 38 -7.30 -8.24 -11.83
N LYS A 39 -6.22 -8.69 -12.47
CA LYS A 39 -4.93 -8.87 -11.78
C LYS A 39 -4.36 -7.50 -11.39
N PRO A 40 -3.49 -7.42 -10.36
CA PRO A 40 -2.86 -6.17 -9.99
C PRO A 40 -2.10 -5.55 -11.17
N PHE A 41 -2.42 -4.30 -11.48
CA PHE A 41 -1.67 -3.47 -12.40
C PHE A 41 -0.40 -2.93 -11.73
N ARG A 42 -0.50 -2.58 -10.44
CA ARG A 42 0.60 -2.19 -9.55
C ARG A 42 0.44 -2.82 -8.18
N ILE A 43 1.56 -3.01 -7.50
CA ILE A 43 1.62 -3.53 -6.13
C ILE A 43 2.36 -2.52 -5.26
N TYR A 44 1.74 -2.11 -4.17
CA TYR A 44 2.34 -1.27 -3.14
C TYR A 44 2.34 -2.01 -1.82
N SER A 45 3.44 -1.92 -1.08
CA SER A 45 3.55 -2.53 0.24
C SER A 45 4.10 -1.55 1.25
N SER A 46 3.60 -1.66 2.47
CA SER A 46 4.32 -1.18 3.64
C SER A 46 5.75 -1.74 3.64
N PRO A 47 6.75 -0.93 4.06
CA PRO A 47 8.16 -1.35 4.12
C PRO A 47 8.47 -2.37 5.23
N PHE A 48 7.54 -2.65 6.14
CA PHE A 48 7.75 -3.61 7.21
C PHE A 48 7.90 -5.04 6.66
N TYR A 49 8.92 -5.76 7.12
CA TYR A 49 9.30 -7.11 6.70
C TYR A 49 8.11 -8.06 6.61
N ARG A 50 7.22 -8.04 7.61
CA ARG A 50 6.01 -8.89 7.62
C ARG A 50 5.07 -8.65 6.44
N CYS A 51 4.95 -7.42 5.94
CA CYS A 51 4.10 -7.11 4.79
C CYS A 51 4.73 -7.63 3.49
N LEU A 52 6.03 -7.41 3.32
CA LEU A 52 6.77 -7.94 2.18
C LEU A 52 6.80 -9.46 2.16
N GLN A 53 7.03 -10.10 3.30
CA GLN A 53 6.96 -11.55 3.45
C GLN A 53 5.56 -12.11 3.16
N THR A 54 4.51 -11.36 3.51
CA THR A 54 3.12 -11.75 3.22
C THR A 54 2.85 -11.73 1.73
N ILE A 55 3.31 -10.72 1.00
CA ILE A 55 2.99 -10.61 -0.43
C ILE A 55 3.95 -11.37 -1.34
N GLN A 56 5.14 -11.73 -0.85
CA GLN A 56 6.17 -12.36 -1.67
C GLN A 56 5.67 -13.54 -2.52
N PRO A 57 4.99 -14.55 -1.95
CA PRO A 57 4.54 -15.69 -2.74
C PRO A 57 3.53 -15.31 -3.82
N SER A 58 2.73 -14.26 -3.59
CA SER A 58 1.76 -13.75 -4.56
C SER A 58 2.46 -13.09 -5.74
N VAL A 59 3.43 -12.22 -5.48
CA VAL A 59 4.22 -11.54 -6.52
C VAL A 59 4.98 -12.55 -7.37
N GLU A 60 5.67 -13.50 -6.74
CA GLU A 60 6.44 -14.52 -7.45
C GLU A 60 5.55 -15.36 -8.37
N ARG A 61 4.37 -15.76 -7.90
CA ARG A 61 3.42 -16.55 -8.69
C ARG A 61 2.80 -15.74 -9.82
N LEU A 62 2.45 -14.47 -9.60
CA LEU A 62 1.95 -13.58 -10.64
C LEU A 62 3.01 -13.34 -11.72
N LYS A 63 4.26 -13.05 -11.34
CA LYS A 63 5.39 -12.87 -12.28
C LYS A 63 5.67 -14.13 -13.08
N ALA A 64 5.71 -15.29 -12.42
CA ALA A 64 5.95 -16.58 -13.08
C ALA A 64 4.83 -16.91 -14.08
N GLY A 65 3.56 -16.73 -13.67
CA GLY A 65 2.40 -16.97 -14.52
C GLY A 65 2.31 -16.00 -15.70
N ALA A 66 2.66 -14.73 -15.50
CA ALA A 66 2.75 -13.75 -16.57
C ALA A 66 3.84 -14.12 -17.58
N LYS A 67 5.02 -14.54 -17.10
CA LYS A 67 6.14 -14.95 -17.95
C LYS A 67 5.87 -16.24 -18.73
N SER A 68 5.14 -17.20 -18.15
CA SER A 68 4.78 -18.46 -18.81
C SER A 68 3.58 -18.33 -19.74
N GLY A 69 2.81 -17.24 -19.65
CA GLY A 69 1.54 -17.05 -20.35
C GLY A 69 0.35 -17.76 -19.69
N GLU A 70 0.53 -18.35 -18.50
CA GLU A 70 -0.55 -18.97 -17.72
C GLU A 70 -1.51 -17.90 -17.15
N ILE A 71 -0.97 -16.74 -16.76
CA ILE A 71 -1.73 -15.60 -16.26
C ILE A 71 -1.64 -14.50 -17.31
N SER A 72 -2.78 -14.18 -17.93
CA SER A 72 -2.88 -13.02 -18.81
C SER A 72 -2.69 -11.74 -17.98
N VAL A 73 -1.67 -10.96 -18.35
CA VAL A 73 -1.43 -9.62 -17.82
C VAL A 73 -1.53 -8.62 -18.96
N GLU A 74 -2.03 -7.44 -18.64
CA GLU A 74 -2.26 -6.38 -19.61
C GLU A 74 -0.96 -5.63 -19.92
N GLU A 75 -0.99 -4.86 -21.02
CA GLU A 75 0.10 -3.95 -21.34
C GLU A 75 0.33 -2.95 -20.20
N GLY A 76 1.62 -2.69 -19.94
CA GLY A 76 2.05 -1.74 -18.93
C GLY A 76 1.91 -2.25 -17.49
N VAL A 77 1.50 -3.51 -17.25
CA VAL A 77 1.54 -4.14 -15.92
C VAL A 77 2.97 -4.19 -15.40
N ASP A 78 3.12 -3.87 -14.13
CA ASP A 78 4.37 -3.94 -13.39
C ASP A 78 4.07 -4.59 -12.03
N LEU A 79 4.72 -5.71 -11.79
CA LEU A 79 4.53 -6.54 -10.61
C LEU A 79 5.69 -6.40 -9.62
N ASP A 80 6.67 -5.54 -9.88
CA ASP A 80 7.63 -5.11 -8.87
C ASP A 80 6.89 -4.32 -7.77
N VAL A 81 7.32 -4.52 -6.52
CA VAL A 81 6.67 -3.95 -5.34
C VAL A 81 7.20 -2.55 -5.10
N ARG A 82 6.30 -1.58 -5.13
CA ARG A 82 6.57 -0.20 -4.74
C ARG A 82 6.44 -0.07 -3.22
N VAL A 83 7.53 0.26 -2.55
CA VAL A 83 7.55 0.40 -1.09
C VAL A 83 7.02 1.77 -0.69
N GLU A 84 5.87 1.81 -0.01
CA GLU A 84 5.20 3.04 0.40
C GLU A 84 5.12 3.14 1.93
N ASP A 85 5.94 4.03 2.50
CA ASP A 85 5.93 4.39 3.91
C ASP A 85 4.59 5.00 4.38
N GLY A 86 3.88 5.69 3.49
CA GLY A 86 2.59 6.32 3.77
C GLY A 86 1.47 5.34 4.11
N ILE A 87 1.61 4.05 3.75
CA ILE A 87 0.74 2.94 4.18
C ILE A 87 1.45 2.03 5.21
N GLY A 88 2.48 2.55 5.88
CA GLY A 88 3.19 1.88 6.97
C GLY A 88 2.37 1.75 8.25
N GLU A 89 2.89 0.93 9.18
CA GLU A 89 2.30 0.65 10.49
C GLU A 89 1.92 1.93 11.25
N TRP A 90 0.89 1.84 12.08
CA TRP A 90 0.54 2.92 12.99
C TRP A 90 1.24 2.75 14.34
N PHE A 91 1.89 3.82 14.79
CA PHE A 91 2.38 3.94 16.15
C PHE A 91 1.72 5.12 16.85
N GLY A 92 1.23 4.91 18.08
CA GLY A 92 0.64 5.97 18.89
C GLY A 92 1.65 7.07 19.24
N PRO A 93 1.15 8.29 19.56
CA PRO A 93 2.00 9.46 19.76
C PRO A 93 2.86 9.31 21.02
N THR A 94 4.11 9.77 20.94
CA THR A 94 5.08 9.79 22.04
C THR A 94 5.93 11.04 21.99
N SER A 95 6.27 11.58 23.17
CA SER A 95 7.12 12.76 23.32
C SER A 95 8.52 12.43 23.87
N TYR A 96 8.80 11.17 24.19
CA TYR A 96 10.01 10.78 24.95
C TYR A 96 10.87 9.73 24.27
N PHE A 97 10.44 9.20 23.11
CA PHE A 97 11.28 8.37 22.23
C PHE A 97 10.86 8.55 20.76
N THR A 98 11.57 7.88 19.85
CA THR A 98 11.15 7.77 18.45
C THR A 98 10.90 6.33 18.10
N HIS A 99 9.84 6.09 17.34
CA HIS A 99 9.55 4.76 16.80
C HIS A 99 10.63 4.37 15.79
N PRO A 100 10.98 3.07 15.71
CA PRO A 100 11.97 2.60 14.77
C PRO A 100 11.44 2.74 13.35
N SER A 101 12.20 3.42 12.49
CA SER A 101 11.89 3.47 11.06
C SER A 101 12.09 2.09 10.43
N PRO A 102 11.30 1.74 9.41
CA PRO A 102 11.52 0.53 8.64
C PRO A 102 12.86 0.61 7.90
N SER A 103 13.40 -0.55 7.50
CA SER A 103 14.66 -0.63 6.77
C SER A 103 14.55 0.01 5.37
N PRO A 104 15.65 0.56 4.84
CA PRO A 104 15.64 1.16 3.50
C PRO A 104 15.42 0.09 2.40
N PRO A 105 14.95 0.49 1.20
CA PRO A 105 14.69 -0.43 0.10
C PRO A 105 15.88 -1.33 -0.28
N SER A 106 17.12 -0.85 -0.17
CA SER A 106 18.32 -1.68 -0.45
C SER A 106 18.48 -2.85 0.51
N GLU A 107 18.22 -2.64 1.80
CA GLU A 107 18.24 -3.71 2.80
C GLU A 107 17.08 -4.67 2.58
N LEU A 108 15.88 -4.15 2.32
CA LEU A 108 14.69 -4.97 2.02
C LEU A 108 14.87 -5.82 0.76
N ALA A 109 15.52 -5.28 -0.28
CA ALA A 109 15.83 -6.01 -1.51
C ALA A 109 16.84 -7.14 -1.29
N SER A 110 17.72 -7.05 -0.30
CA SER A 110 18.61 -8.15 0.08
C SER A 110 17.85 -9.34 0.67
N HIS A 111 16.73 -9.07 1.36
CA HIS A 111 15.86 -10.10 1.93
C HIS A 111 14.84 -10.64 0.94
N PHE A 112 14.33 -9.79 0.04
CA PHE A 112 13.25 -10.09 -0.90
C PHE A 112 13.62 -9.75 -2.35
N PRO A 113 14.70 -10.33 -2.92
CA PRO A 113 15.23 -9.92 -4.23
C PRO A 113 14.25 -10.13 -5.39
N THR A 114 13.22 -10.97 -5.22
CA THR A 114 12.19 -11.24 -6.22
C THR A 114 11.09 -10.18 -6.27
N LEU A 115 11.02 -9.29 -5.27
CA LEU A 115 9.99 -8.25 -5.19
C LEU A 115 10.39 -6.94 -5.86
N PHE A 116 11.68 -6.70 -6.03
CA PHE A 116 12.19 -5.44 -6.54
C PHE A 116 12.80 -5.62 -7.93
N HIS A 117 12.82 -4.55 -8.71
CA HIS A 117 13.54 -4.60 -9.98
C HIS A 117 15.05 -4.77 -9.73
N PRO A 118 15.74 -5.71 -10.41
CA PRO A 118 17.12 -6.09 -10.09
C PRO A 118 18.16 -4.97 -10.21
N SER A 119 17.87 -3.92 -10.98
CA SER A 119 18.85 -2.88 -11.30
C SER A 119 18.84 -1.67 -10.36
N THR A 120 17.74 -1.38 -9.65
CA THR A 120 17.61 -0.12 -8.90
C THR A 120 16.54 -0.14 -7.79
N PRO A 121 16.75 -0.84 -6.65
CA PRO A 121 15.76 -0.91 -5.56
C PRO A 121 15.37 0.47 -4.97
N GLU A 122 16.29 1.43 -5.00
CA GLU A 122 16.13 2.75 -4.38
C GLU A 122 15.66 3.83 -5.37
N ALA A 123 15.84 3.61 -6.68
CA ALA A 123 15.54 4.64 -7.69
C ALA A 123 14.17 4.46 -8.35
N GLU A 124 13.49 3.34 -8.10
CA GLU A 124 12.26 2.97 -8.81
C GLU A 124 11.01 3.67 -8.25
N TYR A 125 10.99 3.95 -6.94
CA TYR A 125 9.82 4.52 -6.29
C TYR A 125 10.21 5.39 -5.09
N THR A 126 9.78 6.66 -5.10
CA THR A 126 9.79 7.52 -3.91
C THR A 126 8.45 7.39 -3.18
N PRO A 127 8.37 7.21 -1.85
CA PRO A 127 7.08 7.24 -1.14
C PRO A 127 6.35 8.58 -1.30
N HIS A 128 5.02 8.62 -1.18
CA HIS A 128 4.30 9.90 -1.12
C HIS A 128 4.52 10.58 0.23
N VAL A 129 4.45 9.81 1.31
CA VAL A 129 4.48 10.32 2.69
C VAL A 129 5.44 9.50 3.54
N LEU A 130 6.32 10.16 4.30
CA LEU A 130 7.02 9.54 5.42
C LEU A 130 6.28 9.87 6.72
N PRO A 131 5.79 8.86 7.48
CA PRO A 131 5.08 9.08 8.74
C PRO A 131 5.97 9.73 9.81
N SER A 132 5.34 10.40 10.77
CA SER A 132 6.04 10.95 11.93
C SER A 132 6.73 9.85 12.75
N ARG A 133 7.98 10.11 13.12
CA ARG A 133 8.75 9.22 14.01
C ARG A 133 8.33 9.32 15.47
N GLN A 134 7.52 10.33 15.82
CA GLN A 134 6.92 10.50 17.14
C GLN A 134 5.54 9.83 17.24
N GLY A 135 5.09 9.16 16.18
CA GLY A 135 3.77 8.53 16.14
C GLY A 135 2.66 9.53 15.81
N GLU A 136 1.44 9.03 15.77
CA GLU A 136 0.28 9.71 15.22
C GLU A 136 -0.93 9.45 16.12
N SER A 137 -1.76 10.46 16.35
CA SER A 137 -3.13 10.27 16.79
C SER A 137 -3.93 9.50 15.74
N ILE A 138 -5.12 9.01 16.11
CA ILE A 138 -6.00 8.29 15.18
C ILE A 138 -6.40 9.19 14.00
N ALA A 139 -6.70 10.46 14.23
CA ALA A 139 -7.06 11.39 13.15
C ALA A 139 -5.88 11.59 12.17
N GLU A 140 -4.68 11.84 12.70
CA GLU A 140 -3.46 12.02 11.89
C GLU A 140 -3.12 10.76 11.07
N LEU A 141 -3.35 9.56 11.62
CA LEU A 141 -3.23 8.30 10.87
C LEU A 141 -4.13 8.29 9.63
N HIS A 142 -5.40 8.66 9.78
CA HIS A 142 -6.34 8.67 8.66
C HIS A 142 -5.92 9.72 7.61
N ASP A 143 -5.51 10.91 8.03
CA ASP A 143 -5.05 11.95 7.11
C ASP A 143 -3.77 11.55 6.36
N ARG A 144 -2.80 10.91 7.03
CA ARG A 144 -1.61 10.35 6.37
C ARG A 144 -2.02 9.33 5.30
N VAL A 145 -2.83 8.35 5.69
CA VAL A 145 -3.21 7.24 4.81
C VAL A 145 -4.03 7.74 3.63
N ALA A 146 -4.97 8.65 3.86
CA ALA A 146 -5.74 9.29 2.78
C ALA A 146 -4.82 10.05 1.83
N THR A 147 -3.82 10.77 2.34
CA THR A 147 -2.82 11.48 1.54
C THR A 147 -2.01 10.53 0.67
N ALA A 148 -1.48 9.44 1.25
CA ALA A 148 -0.68 8.45 0.54
C ALA A 148 -1.50 7.72 -0.54
N VAL A 149 -2.72 7.27 -0.20
CA VAL A 149 -3.60 6.55 -1.13
C VAL A 149 -4.08 7.46 -2.25
N ALA A 150 -4.44 8.72 -1.97
CA ALA A 150 -4.82 9.67 -3.01
C ALA A 150 -3.67 9.93 -4.00
N GLY A 151 -2.45 10.07 -3.48
CA GLY A 151 -1.24 10.18 -4.29
C GLY A 151 -1.01 8.96 -5.17
N ILE A 152 -1.04 7.76 -4.58
CA ILE A 152 -0.90 6.49 -5.32
C ILE A 152 -1.94 6.38 -6.43
N ILE A 153 -3.20 6.70 -6.13
CA ILE A 153 -4.28 6.65 -7.12
C ILE A 153 -4.04 7.65 -8.25
N ALA A 154 -3.62 8.87 -7.94
CA ALA A 154 -3.34 9.89 -8.96
C ALA A 154 -2.20 9.47 -9.88
N ASP A 155 -1.12 8.90 -9.34
CA ASP A 155 0.01 8.41 -10.12
C ASP A 155 -0.39 7.25 -11.01
N VAL A 156 -1.13 6.27 -10.47
CA VAL A 156 -1.61 5.13 -11.25
C VAL A 156 -2.62 5.57 -12.32
N ASP A 157 -3.52 6.51 -12.04
CA ASP A 157 -4.45 7.06 -13.03
C ASP A 157 -3.69 7.75 -14.19
N ALA A 158 -2.59 8.45 -13.89
CA ALA A 158 -1.72 9.05 -14.91
C ALA A 158 -1.00 7.99 -15.75
N GLU A 159 -0.45 6.94 -15.12
CA GLU A 159 0.18 5.81 -15.81
C GLU A 159 -0.81 5.08 -16.72
N ILE A 160 -2.02 4.82 -16.24
CA ILE A 160 -3.10 4.20 -17.04
C ILE A 160 -3.47 5.09 -18.22
N THR A 161 -3.63 6.40 -18.00
CA THR A 161 -3.92 7.36 -19.07
C THR A 161 -2.85 7.34 -20.16
N GLN A 162 -1.58 7.21 -19.78
CA GLN A 162 -0.46 7.11 -20.71
C GLN A 162 -0.52 5.80 -21.52
N VAL A 163 -0.70 4.65 -20.85
CA VAL A 163 -0.80 3.32 -21.49
C VAL A 163 -2.00 3.26 -22.44
N GLU A 164 -3.15 3.80 -22.04
CA GLU A 164 -4.39 3.76 -22.81
C GLU A 164 -4.49 4.88 -23.88
N SER A 165 -3.50 5.76 -23.98
CA SER A 165 -3.51 6.91 -24.90
C SER A 165 -3.57 6.48 -26.38
N SER A 166 -3.02 5.30 -26.70
CA SER A 166 -3.07 4.68 -28.02
C SER A 166 -4.20 3.66 -28.19
N GLN A 167 -4.92 3.33 -27.12
CA GLN A 167 -5.95 2.29 -27.11
C GLN A 167 -7.33 2.86 -27.43
N ARG A 168 -8.12 2.10 -28.17
CA ARG A 168 -9.53 2.45 -28.43
C ARG A 168 -10.34 2.26 -27.14
N PRO A 169 -11.41 3.05 -26.90
CA PRO A 169 -12.21 2.94 -25.68
C PRO A 169 -12.74 1.53 -25.39
N GLU A 170 -13.09 0.76 -26.42
CA GLU A 170 -13.56 -0.62 -26.30
C GLU A 170 -12.47 -1.64 -25.90
N ASP A 171 -11.20 -1.30 -26.07
CA ASP A 171 -10.06 -2.14 -25.71
C ASP A 171 -9.56 -1.87 -24.28
N ARG A 172 -10.07 -0.80 -23.63
CA ARG A 172 -9.70 -0.42 -22.26
C ARG A 172 -10.39 -1.30 -21.24
N THR A 173 -9.67 -1.63 -20.18
CA THR A 173 -10.11 -2.59 -19.15
C THR A 173 -10.03 -1.97 -17.76
N SER A 174 -10.67 -2.62 -16.80
CA SER A 174 -10.55 -2.21 -15.40
C SER A 174 -9.19 -2.62 -14.84
N LYS A 175 -8.48 -1.67 -14.21
CA LYS A 175 -7.21 -1.90 -13.52
C LYS A 175 -7.42 -2.07 -12.01
N ALA A 176 -6.53 -2.81 -11.36
CA ALA A 176 -6.50 -2.91 -9.89
C ALA A 176 -5.14 -2.49 -9.34
N ILE A 177 -5.15 -1.87 -8.16
CA ILE A 177 -3.96 -1.63 -7.35
C ILE A 177 -4.05 -2.57 -6.14
N LEU A 178 -2.97 -3.28 -5.84
CA LEU A 178 -2.88 -4.09 -4.63
C LEU A 178 -2.10 -3.31 -3.56
N LEU A 179 -2.73 -3.02 -2.43
CA LEU A 179 -2.12 -2.37 -1.28
C LEU A 179 -1.92 -3.39 -0.16
N VAL A 180 -0.70 -3.52 0.36
CA VAL A 180 -0.34 -4.45 1.44
C VAL A 180 0.09 -3.65 2.66
N SER A 181 -0.62 -3.82 3.78
CA SER A 181 -0.44 -2.96 4.95
C SER A 181 -0.82 -3.70 6.26
N HIS A 182 -1.05 -2.94 7.33
CA HIS A 182 -1.35 -3.41 8.69
C HIS A 182 -2.80 -3.10 9.04
N ALA A 183 -3.31 -3.66 10.13
CA ALA A 183 -4.72 -3.55 10.50
C ALA A 183 -5.22 -2.10 10.59
N ALA A 184 -4.56 -1.25 11.39
CA ALA A 184 -5.00 0.14 11.59
C ALA A 184 -4.94 0.97 10.29
N PRO A 185 -3.84 0.96 9.51
CA PRO A 185 -3.83 1.59 8.20
C PRO A 185 -4.87 1.02 7.22
N LEU A 186 -5.16 -0.30 7.22
CA LEU A 186 -6.18 -0.87 6.32
C LEU A 186 -7.60 -0.39 6.65
N ILE A 187 -7.93 -0.23 7.93
CA ILE A 187 -9.19 0.40 8.37
C ILE A 187 -9.24 1.85 7.87
N ALA A 188 -8.15 2.61 8.08
CA ALA A 188 -8.05 3.99 7.61
C ALA A 188 -8.16 4.10 6.08
N ILE A 189 -7.56 3.17 5.32
CA ILE A 189 -7.71 3.06 3.86
C ILE A 189 -9.20 2.86 3.52
N GLY A 190 -9.88 1.94 4.21
CA GLY A 190 -11.30 1.67 3.99
C GLY A 190 -12.18 2.90 4.19
N ARG A 191 -11.96 3.63 5.28
CA ARG A 191 -12.68 4.88 5.59
C ARG A 191 -12.37 5.99 4.58
N ALA A 192 -11.10 6.16 4.22
CA ALA A 192 -10.67 7.14 3.21
C ALA A 192 -11.22 6.86 1.81
N LEU A 193 -11.26 5.59 1.38
CA LEU A 193 -11.78 5.21 0.06
C LEU A 193 -13.31 5.28 -0.03
N THR A 194 -14.01 5.14 1.09
CA THR A 194 -15.47 5.21 1.15
C THR A 194 -16.00 6.60 1.45
N GLY A 195 -15.16 7.48 2.01
CA GLY A 195 -15.57 8.78 2.54
C GLY A 195 -16.50 8.65 3.75
N ASN A 196 -16.36 7.57 4.51
CA ASN A 196 -17.22 7.27 5.65
C ASN A 196 -16.36 7.18 6.91
N MET A 197 -16.20 8.31 7.61
CA MET A 197 -15.60 8.35 8.93
C MET A 197 -16.71 8.21 9.98
N PRO A 198 -16.71 7.16 10.82
CA PRO A 198 -17.70 7.03 11.89
C PRO A 198 -17.50 8.10 12.98
N GLU A 199 -18.58 8.42 13.71
CA GLU A 199 -18.50 9.35 14.86
C GLU A 199 -17.56 8.82 15.95
N ASP A 200 -17.59 7.49 16.18
CA ASP A 200 -16.64 6.79 17.04
C ASP A 200 -15.60 6.06 16.18
N SER A 201 -14.35 6.47 16.30
CA SER A 201 -13.24 5.83 15.60
C SER A 201 -13.04 4.34 15.94
N GLY A 202 -13.59 3.88 17.06
CA GLY A 202 -13.60 2.48 17.51
C GLY A 202 -14.69 1.60 16.90
N GLU A 203 -15.52 2.13 15.99
CA GLU A 203 -16.53 1.34 15.28
C GLU A 203 -15.88 0.19 14.48
N GLU A 204 -16.45 -1.01 14.58
CA GLU A 204 -16.01 -2.22 13.87
C GLU A 204 -16.62 -2.28 12.46
N ASP A 205 -16.22 -1.34 11.60
CA ASP A 205 -16.71 -1.18 10.23
C ASP A 205 -15.91 -1.98 9.18
N PHE A 206 -14.64 -2.31 9.47
CA PHE A 206 -13.77 -3.09 8.60
C PHE A 206 -13.09 -4.27 9.32
N ASN A 207 -13.25 -5.47 8.76
CA ASN A 207 -12.68 -6.71 9.30
C ASN A 207 -11.30 -7.03 8.67
N VAL A 208 -10.23 -6.56 9.30
CA VAL A 208 -8.84 -6.64 8.80
C VAL A 208 -8.04 -7.79 9.43
N PHE A 209 -8.33 -9.02 9.00
CA PHE A 209 -7.63 -10.22 9.48
C PHE A 209 -6.23 -10.41 8.86
N THR A 210 -5.38 -11.24 9.48
CA THR A 210 -4.07 -11.64 8.93
C THR A 210 -4.24 -12.27 7.55
N ALA A 211 -3.51 -11.75 6.55
CA ALA A 211 -3.66 -12.12 5.14
C ALA A 211 -5.10 -12.02 4.60
N GLY A 212 -5.96 -11.25 5.26
CA GLY A 212 -7.30 -10.91 4.78
C GLY A 212 -7.24 -10.00 3.56
N LEU A 213 -8.29 -10.05 2.74
CA LEU A 213 -8.39 -9.26 1.51
C LEU A 213 -9.71 -8.48 1.49
N SER A 214 -9.62 -7.17 1.28
CA SER A 214 -10.76 -6.29 1.02
C SER A 214 -10.67 -5.75 -0.42
N LYS A 215 -11.81 -5.60 -1.09
CA LYS A 215 -11.89 -5.08 -2.47
C LYS A 215 -12.80 -3.85 -2.51
N PHE A 216 -12.24 -2.73 -2.97
CA PHE A 216 -12.96 -1.49 -3.23
C PHE A 216 -13.05 -1.27 -4.74
N VAL A 217 -14.20 -0.79 -5.22
CA VAL A 217 -14.42 -0.50 -6.64
C VAL A 217 -14.85 0.94 -6.77
N ARG A 218 -14.13 1.72 -7.58
CA ARG A 218 -14.47 3.11 -7.88
C ARG A 218 -15.87 3.16 -8.52
N ARG A 219 -16.73 4.07 -8.05
CA ARG A 219 -18.06 4.27 -8.62
C ARG A 219 -17.94 4.73 -10.09
N ALA A 220 -18.86 4.26 -10.95
CA ALA A 220 -18.94 4.76 -12.32
C ALA A 220 -19.15 6.28 -12.31
N ARG A 221 -18.52 7.00 -13.26
CA ARG A 221 -18.60 8.47 -13.35
C ARG A 221 -20.07 8.92 -13.50
N GLY A 222 -20.66 9.27 -12.37
CA GLY A 222 -21.99 9.87 -12.21
C GLY A 222 -22.18 10.19 -10.73
N SER A 223 -22.15 11.49 -10.39
CA SER A 223 -22.30 12.03 -9.02
C SER A 223 -21.09 11.89 -8.08
N GLY A 224 -20.03 12.67 -8.33
CA GLY A 224 -19.04 13.00 -7.31
C GLY A 224 -18.43 14.37 -7.59
N ASN A 225 -18.56 15.32 -6.66
CA ASN A 225 -17.86 16.59 -6.71
C ASN A 225 -16.36 16.32 -6.78
N GLY A 226 -15.65 17.08 -7.62
CA GLY A 226 -14.22 16.95 -7.79
C GLY A 226 -13.50 17.06 -6.44
N VAL A 227 -12.44 16.28 -6.29
CA VAL A 227 -11.47 16.42 -5.20
C VAL A 227 -11.09 17.90 -5.10
N GLY A 228 -11.46 18.55 -4.00
CA GLY A 228 -11.20 19.96 -3.79
C GLY A 228 -9.70 20.26 -3.82
N ASP A 229 -9.35 21.43 -4.35
CA ASP A 229 -7.97 21.94 -4.41
C ASP A 229 -7.42 22.11 -2.98
N GLY A 230 -6.69 21.09 -2.51
CA GLY A 230 -6.23 20.91 -1.13
C GLY A 230 -5.01 21.78 -0.80
N GLY A 231 -5.18 23.09 -0.72
CA GLY A 231 -4.09 24.04 -0.45
C GLY A 231 -3.73 24.27 1.02
N LYS A 232 -4.41 23.65 2.00
CA LYS A 232 -4.22 23.93 3.45
C LYS A 232 -4.32 22.72 4.38
N GLY A 233 -4.13 21.50 3.87
CA GLY A 233 -4.37 20.28 4.64
C GLY A 233 -3.16 19.74 5.42
N GLU A 234 -1.94 20.22 5.16
CA GLU A 234 -0.72 19.66 5.77
C GLU A 234 -0.69 19.79 7.31
N GLU A 235 -1.37 20.80 7.86
CA GLU A 235 -1.51 21.00 9.32
C GLU A 235 -2.26 19.85 10.02
N ARG A 236 -2.99 19.02 9.25
CA ARG A 236 -3.67 17.82 9.77
C ARG A 236 -2.74 16.61 9.92
N LEU A 237 -1.55 16.65 9.30
CA LEU A 237 -0.57 15.58 9.44
C LEU A 237 0.19 15.75 10.76
N ALA A 238 0.57 14.61 11.36
CA ALA A 238 1.37 14.62 12.58
C ALA A 238 2.68 15.42 12.40
N PRO A 239 3.13 16.17 13.41
CA PRO A 239 4.42 16.87 13.36
C PRO A 239 5.57 15.93 13.00
N GLY A 240 6.37 16.31 12.02
CA GLY A 240 7.50 15.51 11.52
C GLY A 240 7.16 14.57 10.35
N THR A 241 5.89 14.44 9.99
CA THR A 241 5.47 13.80 8.73
C THR A 241 6.00 14.61 7.55
N LYS A 242 6.46 13.92 6.49
CA LYS A 242 7.03 14.57 5.30
C LYS A 242 6.31 14.13 4.04
N ILE A 243 5.91 15.08 3.20
CA ILE A 243 5.49 14.83 1.83
C ILE A 243 6.73 14.85 0.93
N LEU A 244 6.97 13.78 0.18
CA LEU A 244 8.17 13.66 -0.66
C LEU A 244 7.92 13.89 -2.16
N ARG A 245 6.70 13.63 -2.64
CA ARG A 245 6.35 13.77 -4.05
C ARG A 245 5.64 15.09 -4.33
N ARG A 246 6.11 15.81 -5.35
CA ARG A 246 5.44 17.00 -5.87
C ARG A 246 4.04 16.63 -6.37
N GLY A 247 3.03 17.39 -5.94
CA GLY A 247 1.63 17.16 -6.30
C GLY A 247 0.86 16.28 -5.30
N THR A 248 1.54 15.69 -4.33
CA THR A 248 0.88 15.07 -3.17
C THR A 248 0.31 16.17 -2.29
N ALA A 249 -0.98 16.08 -1.98
CA ALA A 249 -1.68 17.01 -1.11
C ALA A 249 -2.60 16.22 -0.18
N VAL A 250 -2.87 16.77 1.01
CA VAL A 250 -3.78 16.14 1.98
C VAL A 250 -5.22 16.36 1.49
N PRO A 251 -5.94 15.30 1.08
CA PRO A 251 -7.27 15.43 0.49
C PRO A 251 -8.31 15.77 1.55
N ASP A 252 -9.38 16.45 1.14
CA ASP A 252 -10.63 16.44 1.90
C ASP A 252 -11.34 15.10 1.59
N TRP A 253 -11.19 14.14 2.50
CA TRP A 253 -11.60 12.75 2.28
C TRP A 253 -12.83 12.34 3.11
N GLN A 254 -13.26 13.19 4.05
CA GLN A 254 -14.41 12.96 4.92
C GLN A 254 -15.71 13.45 4.29
#